data_AF-A0A7V4UYB0-F1
#
_entry.id   AF-A0A7V4UYB0-F1
#
_cell.length_a   1.000
_cell.length_b   1.000
_cell.length_c   1.000
_cell.angle_alpha   90.00
_cell.angle_beta   90.00
_cell.angle_gamma   90.00
#
_symmetry.space_group_name_H-M   'P 1'
#
loop_
_entity.id
_entity.type
_entity.pdbx_description
1 polymer ?
#
loop_
_entity_poly.entity_id
_entity_poly.type
_entity_poly.pdbx_seq_one_letter_code
_entity_poly.pdbx_strand_id
1 'polypeptide(L)'
;MEKRDYQKQLKHLYGPSAKKVEIVDVPQMSFLMVDGEGDPNTSKSFSDAIEALYPVSYTLKFMAKKGEIGIDYGVLPLEALWWADDVSAFTSGDKDAW
;
A
#
# COMPACT_ATOMS: atom_id res chain seq x y z
N MET A 1 2.88 11.66 -23.91
CA MET A 1 2.35 11.01 -22.70
C MET A 1 3.31 9.92 -22.29
N GLU A 2 3.97 10.09 -21.15
CA GLU A 2 4.97 9.16 -20.65
C GLU A 2 4.27 8.03 -19.87
N LYS A 3 4.57 6.77 -20.18
CA LYS A 3 4.06 5.63 -19.42
C LYS A 3 5.12 5.20 -18.40
N ARG A 4 4.82 5.33 -17.11
CA ARG A 4 5.69 4.90 -16.00
C ARG A 4 5.20 3.61 -15.38
N ASP A 5 6.09 2.65 -15.28
CA ASP A 5 5.87 1.37 -14.63
C ASP A 5 6.69 1.35 -13.33
N TYR A 6 6.10 1.86 -12.25
CA TYR A 6 6.78 1.98 -10.96
C TYR A 6 7.16 0.61 -10.37
N GLN A 7 6.37 -0.45 -10.60
CA GLN A 7 6.72 -1.80 -10.15
C GLN A 7 8.01 -2.29 -10.82
N LYS A 8 8.21 -1.99 -12.10
CA LYS A 8 9.49 -2.30 -12.78
C LYS A 8 10.64 -1.42 -12.32
N GLN A 9 10.41 -0.12 -12.15
CA GLN A 9 11.44 0.82 -11.68
C GLN A 9 11.90 0.50 -10.25
N LEU A 10 10.96 0.14 -9.38
CA LEU A 10 11.16 -0.22 -7.98
C LEU A 10 11.14 -1.75 -7.79
N LYS A 11 11.66 -2.51 -8.76
CA LYS A 11 11.65 -3.99 -8.72
C LYS A 11 12.30 -4.56 -7.46
N HIS A 12 13.28 -3.86 -6.90
CA HIS A 12 13.93 -4.25 -5.64
C HIS A 12 12.99 -4.22 -4.43
N LEU A 13 11.90 -3.45 -4.49
CA LEU A 13 10.85 -3.40 -3.46
C LEU A 13 9.67 -4.34 -3.80
N TYR A 14 9.28 -4.42 -5.06
CA TYR A 14 8.06 -5.13 -5.49
C TYR A 14 8.30 -6.52 -6.09
N GLY A 15 9.55 -6.96 -6.21
CA GLY A 15 9.91 -8.26 -6.76
C GLY A 15 10.95 -9.01 -5.93
N PRO A 16 10.74 -9.18 -4.61
CA PRO A 16 11.70 -9.87 -3.75
C PRO A 16 11.82 -11.35 -4.12
N SER A 17 12.99 -11.94 -3.84
CA SER A 17 13.18 -13.38 -4.04
C SER A 17 12.56 -14.19 -2.92
N ALA A 18 11.80 -15.23 -3.26
CA ALA A 18 11.31 -16.20 -2.27
C ALA A 18 12.42 -17.09 -1.66
N LYS A 19 13.68 -16.97 -2.12
CA LYS A 19 14.80 -17.85 -1.73
C LYS A 19 15.85 -17.17 -0.85
N LYS A 20 15.84 -15.85 -0.75
CA LYS A 20 16.87 -15.09 -0.03
C LYS A 20 16.27 -13.90 0.68
N VAL A 21 16.80 -13.62 1.86
CA VAL A 21 16.56 -12.37 2.58
C VAL A 21 17.51 -11.31 2.02
N GLU A 22 17.00 -10.11 1.78
CA GLU A 22 17.76 -9.00 1.24
C GLU A 22 17.52 -7.75 2.08
N ILE A 23 18.58 -6.98 2.31
CA ILE A 23 18.46 -5.62 2.85
C ILE A 23 18.12 -4.72 1.67
N VAL A 24 17.11 -3.86 1.84
CA VAL A 24 16.66 -2.91 0.82
C VAL A 24 16.63 -1.51 1.41
N ASP A 25 17.01 -0.53 0.59
CA ASP A 25 16.83 0.88 0.91
C ASP A 25 15.51 1.36 0.31
N VAL A 26 14.56 1.72 1.17
CA VAL A 26 13.26 2.25 0.74
C VAL A 26 13.37 3.78 0.68
N PRO A 27 13.23 4.42 -0.50
CA PRO A 27 13.26 5.87 -0.58
C PRO A 27 12.01 6.48 0.06
N GLN A 28 12.06 7.78 0.35
CA GLN A 28 10.85 8.50 0.73
C GLN A 28 9.83 8.46 -0.41
N MET A 29 8.59 8.10 -0.07
CA MET A 29 7.48 7.95 -1.00
C MET A 29 6.23 8.66 -0.47
N SER A 30 5.31 8.99 -1.38
CA SER A 30 4.03 9.60 -1.05
C SER A 30 2.92 8.56 -1.09
N PHE A 31 2.11 8.51 -0.04
CA PHE A 31 1.04 7.53 0.11
C PHE A 31 -0.29 8.24 0.39
N LEU A 32 -1.37 7.65 -0.12
CA LEU A 32 -2.70 7.83 0.46
C LEU A 32 -2.84 6.81 1.57
N MET A 33 -3.24 7.26 2.75
CA MET A 33 -3.29 6.42 3.95
C MET A 33 -4.60 6.65 4.70
N VAL A 34 -5.08 5.59 5.34
CA VAL A 34 -6.20 5.62 6.27
C VAL A 34 -5.75 4.81 7.47
N ASP A 35 -5.71 5.45 8.64
CA ASP A 35 -5.42 4.77 9.90
C ASP A 35 -6.68 4.03 10.38
N GLY A 36 -6.49 2.89 11.03
CA GLY A 36 -7.56 2.07 11.56
C GLY A 36 -7.03 1.07 12.58
N GLU A 37 -7.95 0.33 13.18
CA GLU A 37 -7.68 -0.66 14.24
C GLU A 37 -8.64 -1.85 14.08
N GLY A 38 -8.27 -2.98 14.68
CA GLY A 38 -9.05 -4.21 14.77
C GLY A 38 -8.79 -5.23 13.66
N ASP A 39 -9.44 -6.39 13.77
CA ASP A 39 -9.16 -7.52 12.86
C ASP A 39 -9.54 -7.16 11.41
N PRO A 40 -8.58 -7.13 10.47
CA PRO A 40 -8.86 -6.78 9.08
C PRO A 40 -9.72 -7.81 8.33
N ASN A 41 -9.91 -9.00 8.90
CA ASN A 41 -10.76 -10.04 8.32
C ASN A 41 -12.25 -9.80 8.61
N THR A 42 -12.58 -8.99 9.62
CA THR A 42 -13.96 -8.82 10.12
C THR A 42 -14.38 -7.36 10.24
N SER A 43 -13.42 -6.44 10.42
CA SER A 43 -13.70 -5.04 10.63
C SER A 43 -14.25 -4.37 9.36
N LYS A 44 -15.38 -3.70 9.51
CA LYS A 44 -15.96 -2.88 8.43
C LYS A 44 -15.06 -1.70 8.07
N SER A 45 -14.38 -1.12 9.07
CA SER A 45 -13.45 0.00 8.90
C SER A 45 -12.34 -0.31 7.89
N PHE A 46 -11.76 -1.51 7.95
CA PHE A 46 -10.72 -1.93 7.00
C PHE A 46 -11.26 -2.05 5.57
N SER A 47 -12.45 -2.66 5.40
CA SER A 47 -13.12 -2.75 4.10
C SER A 47 -13.43 -1.36 3.53
N ASP A 48 -14.00 -0.47 4.35
CA ASP A 48 -14.35 0.90 3.97
C ASP A 48 -13.11 1.71 3.57
N ALA A 49 -11.99 1.53 4.28
CA ALA A 49 -10.72 2.17 3.97
C ALA A 49 -10.21 1.77 2.58
N ILE A 50 -10.24 0.47 2.26
CA ILE A 50 -9.86 -0.03 0.93
C ILE A 50 -10.79 0.52 -0.15
N GLU A 51 -12.10 0.50 0.10
CA GLU A 51 -13.13 1.04 -0.80
C GLU A 51 -12.99 2.55 -1.02
N ALA A 52 -12.38 3.29 -0.09
CA ALA A 52 -12.04 4.70 -0.27
C ALA A 52 -10.71 4.89 -1.04
N LEU A 53 -9.67 4.13 -0.69
CA LEU A 53 -8.32 4.31 -1.24
C LEU A 53 -8.24 4.04 -2.75
N TYR A 54 -8.91 2.99 -3.24
CA TYR A 54 -8.84 2.64 -4.66
C TYR A 54 -9.47 3.71 -5.58
N PRO A 55 -10.73 4.15 -5.37
CA PRO A 55 -11.34 5.21 -6.19
C PRO A 55 -10.52 6.50 -6.22
N VAL A 56 -9.97 6.91 -5.06
CA VAL A 56 -9.12 8.10 -4.99
C VAL A 56 -7.83 7.90 -5.80
N SER A 57 -7.17 6.75 -5.64
CA SER A 57 -5.95 6.40 -6.39
C SER A 57 -6.18 6.42 -7.91
N TYR A 58 -7.27 5.81 -8.38
CA TYR A 58 -7.61 5.81 -9.80
C TYR A 58 -7.97 7.21 -10.32
N THR A 59 -8.68 8.00 -9.52
CA THR A 59 -9.01 9.39 -9.86
C THR A 59 -7.73 10.21 -10.05
N LEU A 60 -6.80 10.14 -9.09
CA LEU A 60 -5.51 10.83 -9.19
C LEU A 60 -4.68 10.36 -10.38
N LYS A 61 -4.64 9.05 -10.65
CA LYS A 61 -3.99 8.50 -11.85
C LYS A 61 -4.54 9.14 -13.13
N PHE A 62 -5.86 9.18 -13.29
CA PHE A 62 -6.46 9.74 -14.51
C PHE A 62 -6.27 11.26 -14.61
N MET A 63 -6.26 11.96 -13.49
CA MET A 63 -5.92 13.39 -13.45
C MET A 63 -4.47 13.63 -13.86
N ALA A 64 -3.51 12.88 -13.32
CA ALA A 64 -2.09 12.99 -13.69
C ALA A 64 -1.85 12.66 -15.16
N LYS A 65 -2.57 11.67 -15.70
CA LYS A 65 -2.50 11.28 -17.11
C LYS A 65 -3.03 12.34 -18.07
N LYS A 66 -4.17 12.96 -17.74
CA LYS A 66 -4.87 13.92 -18.61
C LYS A 66 -4.44 15.37 -18.42
N GLY A 67 -3.88 15.70 -17.25
CA GLY A 67 -3.42 17.04 -16.90
C GLY A 67 -1.99 17.33 -17.37
N GLU A 68 -1.44 18.44 -16.88
CA GLU A 68 -0.12 18.96 -17.26
C GLU A 68 1.04 18.02 -16.93
N ILE A 69 0.88 17.17 -15.92
CA ILE A 69 1.87 16.15 -15.53
C ILE A 69 2.12 15.17 -16.69
N GLY A 70 1.07 14.78 -17.43
CA GLY A 70 1.18 13.93 -18.62
C GLY A 70 1.75 12.53 -18.40
N ILE A 71 1.72 12.02 -17.15
CA ILE A 71 2.23 10.71 -16.76
C ILE A 71 1.08 9.71 -16.60
N ASP A 72 1.17 8.60 -17.31
CA ASP A 72 0.31 7.43 -17.11
C ASP A 72 1.06 6.36 -16.30
N TYR A 73 0.56 6.03 -15.12
CA TYR A 73 1.15 5.01 -14.25
C TYR A 73 0.13 3.96 -13.82
N GLY A 74 0.60 2.76 -13.46
CA GLY A 74 -0.24 1.73 -12.83
C GLY A 74 -0.50 2.08 -11.37
N VAL A 75 -1.75 1.92 -10.88
CA VAL A 75 -2.00 1.96 -9.43
C VAL A 75 -1.17 0.85 -8.79
N LEU A 76 -0.36 1.19 -7.79
CA LEU A 76 0.52 0.24 -7.12
C LEU A 76 -0.29 -0.71 -6.23
N PRO A 77 0.30 -1.85 -5.80
CA PRO A 77 -0.36 -2.78 -4.89
C PRO A 77 -0.81 -2.09 -3.60
N LEU A 78 -1.89 -2.58 -3.00
CA LEU A 78 -2.26 -2.19 -1.64
C LEU A 78 -1.15 -2.63 -0.68
N GLU A 79 -0.74 -1.71 0.18
CA GLU A 79 0.21 -1.94 1.26
C GLU A 79 -0.49 -1.67 2.59
N ALA A 80 -0.07 -2.34 3.66
CA ALA A 80 -0.62 -2.15 5.00
C ALA A 80 0.49 -2.23 6.04
N LEU A 81 0.41 -1.37 7.04
CA LEU A 81 1.25 -1.39 8.22
C LEU A 81 0.41 -1.94 9.38
N TRP A 82 0.96 -2.90 10.11
CA TRP A 82 0.30 -3.55 11.24
C TRP A 82 1.17 -3.36 12.48
N TRP A 83 0.58 -2.93 13.57
CA TRP A 83 1.23 -2.84 14.87
C TRP A 83 0.19 -3.16 15.95
N ALA A 84 0.62 -3.19 17.20
CA ALA A 84 -0.25 -3.33 18.36
C ALA A 84 0.47 -2.65 19.53
N ASP A 85 -0.29 -2.08 20.47
CA ASP A 85 0.31 -1.50 21.68
C ASP A 85 1.06 -2.56 22.50
N ASP A 86 0.52 -3.79 22.54
CA ASP A 86 1.23 -4.98 23.02
C ASP A 86 1.56 -5.90 21.85
N VAL A 87 2.86 -6.00 21.55
CA VAL A 87 3.40 -6.85 20.48
C VAL A 87 3.09 -8.34 20.69
N SER A 88 2.75 -8.76 21.92
CA SER A 88 2.32 -10.12 22.21
C SER A 88 1.07 -10.55 21.40
N ALA A 89 0.24 -9.58 20.97
CA ALA A 89 -0.93 -9.78 20.11
C ALA A 89 -0.61 -10.52 18.80
N PHE A 90 0.57 -10.30 18.22
CA PHE A 90 1.00 -11.01 17.01
C PHE A 90 1.34 -12.47 17.27
N THR A 91 1.79 -12.80 18.47
CA THR A 91 2.14 -14.17 18.86
C THR A 91 0.92 -14.96 19.35
N SER A 92 -0.02 -14.31 20.02
CA SER A 92 -1.29 -14.91 20.45
C SER A 92 -2.31 -15.01 19.31
N GLY A 93 -2.14 -14.22 18.25
CA GLY A 93 -3.07 -14.14 17.13
C GLY A 93 -4.30 -13.28 17.42
N ASP A 94 -4.23 -12.42 18.44
CA ASP A 94 -5.29 -11.48 18.81
C ASP A 94 -5.31 -10.30 17.84
N LYS A 95 -6.03 -10.48 16.73
CA LYS A 95 -6.12 -9.46 15.67
C LYS A 95 -7.01 -8.28 16.02
N ASP A 96 -7.86 -8.42 17.03
CA ASP A 96 -8.72 -7.33 17.48
C ASP A 96 -7.89 -6.23 18.19
N ALA A 97 -6.68 -6.58 18.64
CA ALA A 97 -5.72 -5.66 19.26
C ALA A 97 -4.69 -5.07 18.27
N TRP A 98 -4.84 -5.35 16.96
CA TRP A 98 -4.02 -4.77 15.91
C TRP A 98 -4.46 -3.35 15.55
#